data_AF-A0A6B3C7W7-F1
#
_entry.id   AF-A0A6B3C7W7-F1
#
_cell.length_a   1.000
_cell.length_b   1.000
_cell.length_c   1.000
_cell.angle_alpha   90.00
_cell.angle_beta   90.00
_cell.angle_gamma   90.00
#
_symmetry.space_group_name_H-M   'P 1'
#
loop_
_entity.id
_entity.type
_entity.pdbx_description
1 polymer ?
#
loop_
_entity_poly.entity_id
_entity_poly.type
_entity_poly.pdbx_seq_one_letter_code
_entity_poly.pdbx_strand_id
1 'polypeptide(L)'
;VTGRVFAGARPALTGIKSLTGHTSGSAGLLSLIVAVRSLDTGLVPPIAGLTDPLPEGEGLHLVAGRPLAASLRVAQVNSFGFGGVNAVAIVGGAA
;
A
#
# COMPACT_ATOMS: atom_id res chain seq x y z
N VAL A 1 13.24 -3.17 -3.78
CA VAL A 1 13.24 -3.20 -2.29
C VAL A 1 12.18 -4.14 -1.75
N THR A 2 10.90 -3.94 -2.09
CA THR A 2 9.78 -4.77 -1.61
C THR A 2 10.00 -6.27 -1.82
N GLY A 3 10.30 -6.71 -3.05
CA GLY A 3 10.53 -8.14 -3.34
C GLY A 3 11.68 -8.76 -2.53
N ARG A 4 12.73 -7.97 -2.21
CA ARG A 4 13.84 -8.40 -1.36
C ARG A 4 13.45 -8.50 0.11
N VAL A 5 12.72 -7.52 0.63
CA VAL A 5 12.30 -7.47 2.05
C VAL A 5 11.33 -8.61 2.37
N PHE A 6 10.41 -8.92 1.46
CA PHE A 6 9.39 -9.94 1.69
C PHE A 6 9.78 -11.34 1.22
N ALA A 7 10.98 -11.54 0.65
CA ALA A 7 11.60 -12.84 0.36
C ALA A 7 10.66 -13.89 -0.27
N GLY A 8 9.79 -13.46 -1.20
CA GLY A 8 8.81 -14.33 -1.87
C GLY A 8 7.39 -14.30 -1.29
N ALA A 9 7.18 -13.75 -0.08
CA ALA A 9 5.85 -13.34 0.36
C ALA A 9 5.34 -12.22 -0.57
N ARG A 10 4.10 -12.36 -1.04
CA ARG A 10 3.45 -11.44 -1.99
C ARG A 10 2.29 -10.71 -1.31
N PRO A 11 2.58 -9.78 -0.37
CA PRO A 11 1.52 -9.00 0.27
C PRO A 11 0.77 -8.19 -0.79
N ALA A 12 -0.52 -7.95 -0.57
CA ALA A 12 -1.28 -7.05 -1.41
C ALA A 12 -0.69 -5.63 -1.32
N LEU A 13 -0.35 -5.06 -2.47
CA LEU A 13 0.24 -3.72 -2.58
C LEU A 13 -0.76 -2.77 -3.21
N THR A 14 -1.00 -1.66 -2.52
CA THR A 14 -1.82 -0.55 -3.01
C THR A 14 -1.11 0.78 -2.78
N GLY A 15 -1.57 1.82 -3.48
CA GLY A 15 -1.02 3.16 -3.40
C GLY A 15 -2.13 4.19 -3.59
N ILE A 16 -2.39 5.01 -2.57
CA ILE A 16 -3.53 5.93 -2.56
C ILE A 16 -3.28 7.23 -3.34
N LYS A 17 -2.03 7.49 -3.74
CA LYS A 17 -1.66 8.70 -4.49
C LYS A 17 -2.31 8.72 -5.89
N SER A 18 -2.61 7.56 -6.45
CA SER A 18 -3.37 7.46 -7.71
C SER A 18 -4.80 7.99 -7.58
N LEU A 19 -5.35 8.03 -6.37
CA LEU A 19 -6.71 8.51 -6.07
C LEU A 19 -6.72 9.94 -5.52
N THR A 20 -5.68 10.31 -4.77
CA THR A 20 -5.65 11.55 -3.95
C THR A 20 -4.62 12.57 -4.41
N GLY A 21 -3.75 12.21 -5.36
CA GLY A 21 -2.56 12.99 -5.70
C GLY A 21 -1.47 12.87 -4.63
N HIS A 22 -0.39 13.62 -4.82
CA HIS A 22 0.71 13.69 -3.85
C HIS A 22 0.49 14.84 -2.86
N THR A 23 -0.06 14.53 -1.70
CA THR A 23 -0.41 15.54 -0.68
C THR A 23 0.78 15.95 0.22
N SER A 24 2.01 15.75 -0.25
CA SER A 24 3.26 16.08 0.45
C SER A 24 3.29 15.50 1.87
N GLY A 25 3.47 16.35 2.90
CA GLY A 25 3.62 15.90 4.29
C GLY A 25 2.45 15.07 4.83
N SER A 26 1.24 15.20 4.26
CA SER A 26 0.08 14.43 4.71
C SER A 26 -0.05 13.06 4.04
N ALA A 27 0.76 12.75 3.02
CA ALA A 27 0.61 11.52 2.23
C ALA A 27 0.80 10.24 3.07
N GLY A 28 1.69 10.29 4.07
CA GLY A 28 1.88 9.19 5.02
C GLY A 28 0.65 8.96 5.90
N LEU A 29 0.06 10.05 6.42
CA LEU A 29 -1.13 9.98 7.28
C LEU A 29 -2.36 9.47 6.51
N LEU A 30 -2.59 9.95 5.29
CA LEU A 30 -3.68 9.44 4.45
C LEU A 30 -3.51 7.94 4.16
N SER A 31 -2.26 7.50 3.89
CA SER A 31 -1.97 6.08 3.66
C SER A 31 -2.22 5.24 4.90
N LEU A 32 -1.92 5.78 6.08
CA LEU A 32 -2.22 5.16 7.38
C LEU A 32 -3.72 5.02 7.63
N ILE A 33 -4.50 6.07 7.37
CA ILE A 33 -5.97 6.01 7.49
C ILE A 33 -6.50 4.92 6.57
N VAL A 34 -6.07 4.87 5.30
CA VAL A 34 -6.50 3.82 4.37
C VAL A 34 -6.09 2.43 4.84
N ALA A 35 -4.86 2.26 5.35
CA ALA A 35 -4.41 0.98 5.89
C ALA A 35 -5.30 0.49 7.06
N VAL A 36 -5.66 1.39 7.99
CA VAL A 36 -6.57 1.07 9.11
C VAL A 36 -7.96 0.72 8.60
N ARG A 37 -8.50 1.48 7.63
CA ARG A 37 -9.81 1.16 7.03
C ARG A 37 -9.78 -0.17 6.27
N SER A 38 -8.68 -0.50 5.61
CA SER A 38 -8.52 -1.81 4.96
C SER A 38 -8.48 -2.96 5.97
N LEU A 39 -7.78 -2.80 7.10
CA LEU A 39 -7.79 -3.78 8.19
C LEU A 39 -9.20 -3.97 8.78
N ASP A 40 -9.94 -2.88 8.99
CA ASP A 40 -11.30 -2.88 9.55
C ASP A 40 -12.33 -3.53 8.60
N THR A 41 -12.25 -3.23 7.31
CA THR A 41 -13.26 -3.65 6.32
C THR A 41 -12.87 -4.91 5.55
N GLY A 42 -11.62 -5.35 5.63
CA GLY A 42 -11.08 -6.41 4.78
C GLY A 42 -10.97 -6.04 3.30
N LEU A 43 -11.09 -4.76 2.95
CA LEU A 43 -11.04 -4.27 1.57
C LEU A 43 -9.79 -3.43 1.31
N VAL A 44 -8.95 -3.88 0.37
CA VAL A 44 -7.79 -3.14 -0.12
C VAL A 44 -8.19 -2.38 -1.40
N PRO A 45 -8.05 -1.05 -1.46
CA PRO A 45 -8.39 -0.29 -2.66
C PRO A 45 -7.42 -0.61 -3.80
N PRO A 46 -7.86 -0.52 -5.06
CA PRO A 46 -6.96 -0.66 -6.20
C PRO A 46 -6.08 0.57 -6.38
N ILE A 47 -4.91 0.37 -6.97
CA ILE A 47 -4.12 1.42 -7.59
C ILE A 47 -4.91 1.90 -8.81
N ALA A 48 -5.51 3.07 -8.69
CA ALA A 48 -6.39 3.62 -9.71
C ALA A 48 -5.63 3.88 -11.01
N GLY A 49 -6.23 3.46 -12.13
CA GLY A 49 -5.65 3.65 -13.47
C GLY A 49 -4.48 2.72 -13.81
N LEU A 50 -4.12 1.76 -12.95
CA LEU A 50 -3.06 0.79 -13.26
C LEU A 50 -3.58 -0.27 -14.24
N THR A 51 -3.15 -0.19 -15.50
CA THR A 51 -3.46 -1.17 -16.56
C THR A 51 -2.22 -1.87 -17.13
N ASP A 52 -1.08 -1.18 -17.14
CA ASP A 52 0.19 -1.68 -17.67
C ASP A 52 1.32 -1.41 -16.65
N PRO A 53 1.59 -2.36 -15.72
CA PRO A 53 2.64 -2.19 -14.73
C PRO A 53 4.03 -2.29 -15.37
N LEU A 54 4.98 -1.51 -14.84
CA LEU A 54 6.37 -1.58 -15.25
C LEU A 54 6.99 -2.97 -14.95
N PRO A 55 8.03 -3.40 -15.69
CA PRO A 55 8.72 -4.68 -15.45
C PRO A 55 9.23 -4.85 -14.01
N GLU A 56 9.61 -3.77 -13.33
CA GLU A 56 10.02 -3.80 -11.92
C GLU A 56 8.89 -4.18 -10.95
N GLY A 57 7.65 -4.09 -11.41
CA GLY A 57 6.45 -4.57 -10.72
C GLY A 57 6.20 -6.06 -10.90
N GLU A 58 6.92 -6.75 -11.78
CA GLU A 58 6.75 -8.19 -12.00
C GLU A 58 6.96 -8.98 -10.70
N GLY A 59 6.08 -9.96 -10.49
CA GLY A 59 6.11 -10.79 -9.28
C GLY A 59 5.53 -10.12 -8.03
N LEU A 60 5.21 -8.82 -8.06
CA LEU A 60 4.51 -8.14 -6.98
C LEU A 60 2.99 -8.31 -7.10
N HIS A 61 2.30 -8.40 -5.97
CA HIS A 61 0.84 -8.46 -5.94
C HIS A 61 0.26 -7.04 -5.89
N LEU A 62 0.27 -6.37 -7.04
CA LEU A 62 -0.34 -5.04 -7.21
C LEU A 62 -1.86 -5.17 -7.27
N VAL A 63 -2.58 -4.49 -6.39
CA VAL A 63 -4.05 -4.47 -6.42
C VAL A 63 -4.49 -3.50 -7.52
N ALA A 64 -5.12 -4.00 -8.59
CA ALA A 64 -5.51 -3.22 -9.76
C ALA A 64 -6.95 -3.51 -10.22
N GLY A 65 -7.56 -2.57 -10.92
CA GLY A 65 -8.90 -2.69 -11.51
C GLY A 65 -10.06 -2.61 -10.50
N ARG A 66 -10.06 -3.48 -9.48
CA ARG A 66 -11.11 -3.54 -8.45
C ARG A 66 -10.52 -3.71 -7.05
N PRO A 67 -11.26 -3.33 -5.98
CA PRO A 67 -10.85 -3.62 -4.62
C PRO A 67 -10.61 -5.12 -4.41
N LEU A 68 -9.60 -5.46 -3.63
CA LEU A 68 -9.32 -6.82 -3.19
C LEU A 68 -9.95 -7.05 -1.82
N ALA A 69 -10.83 -8.05 -1.72
CA ALA A 69 -11.29 -8.57 -0.44
C ALA A 69 -10.27 -9.57 0.12
N ALA A 70 -9.80 -9.35 1.35
CA ALA A 70 -8.82 -10.19 2.01
C ALA A 70 -8.99 -10.18 3.53
N SER A 71 -8.68 -11.31 4.18
CA SER A 71 -8.53 -11.34 5.64
C SER A 71 -7.17 -10.76 6.00
N LEU A 72 -7.17 -9.52 6.49
CA LEU A 72 -5.96 -8.76 6.81
C LEU A 72 -5.76 -8.73 8.32
N ARG A 73 -4.52 -8.93 8.76
CA ARG A 73 -4.13 -8.83 10.19
C ARG A 73 -3.14 -7.72 10.46
N VAL A 74 -2.33 -7.40 9.45
CA VAL A 74 -1.25 -6.42 9.54
C VAL A 74 -1.18 -5.63 8.24
N ALA A 75 -0.94 -4.33 8.34
CA ALA A 75 -0.64 -3.46 7.21
C ALA A 75 0.68 -2.71 7.45
N GLN A 76 1.44 -2.51 6.37
CA GLN A 76 2.64 -1.69 6.36
C GLN A 76 2.41 -0.44 5.52
N VAL A 77 2.80 0.73 6.05
CA VAL A 77 2.72 2.01 5.35
C VAL A 77 4.12 2.55 5.15
N ASN A 78 4.48 2.77 3.89
CA ASN A 78 5.76 3.36 3.49
C ASN A 78 5.55 4.84 3.15
N SER A 79 6.29 5.74 3.82
CA SER A 79 6.27 7.17 3.57
C SER A 79 7.70 7.70 3.39
N PHE A 80 8.09 7.90 2.15
CA PHE A 80 9.44 8.31 1.77
C PHE A 80 9.39 9.72 1.19
N GLY A 81 9.93 10.68 1.95
CA GLY A 81 9.98 12.08 1.58
C GLY A 81 11.18 12.42 0.70
N PHE A 82 11.07 13.52 -0.03
CA PHE A 82 12.21 14.12 -0.73
C PHE A 82 13.33 14.43 0.26
N GLY A 83 14.59 14.36 -0.20
CA GLY A 83 15.76 14.58 0.67
C GLY A 83 16.13 13.37 1.55
N GLY A 84 15.46 12.23 1.40
CA GLY A 84 15.88 10.96 2.01
C GLY A 84 15.31 10.68 3.40
N VAL A 85 14.30 11.43 3.84
CA VAL A 85 13.59 11.16 5.11
C VAL A 85 12.58 10.03 4.88
N ASN A 86 12.89 8.85 5.43
CA ASN A 86 12.10 7.64 5.23
C ASN A 86 11.45 7.19 6.55
N ALA A 87 10.13 6.98 6.53
CA ALA A 87 9.39 6.43 7.65
C ALA A 87 8.56 5.22 7.21
N VAL A 88 8.51 4.20 8.06
CA VAL A 88 7.69 3.00 7.88
C VAL A 88 6.88 2.75 9.14
N ALA A 89 5.58 2.56 9.00
CA ALA A 89 4.68 2.20 10.09
C ALA A 89 4.08 0.81 9.85
N ILE A 90 3.96 0.01 10.91
CA ILE A 90 3.27 -1.28 10.91
C ILE A 90 2.07 -1.17 11.84
N VAL A 91 0.90 -1.58 11.38
CA VAL A 91 -0.35 -1.53 12.14
C VAL A 91 -0.98 -2.92 12.14
N GLY A 92 -1.39 -3.40 13.31
CA GLY A 92 -2.21 -4.59 13.46
C GLY A 92 -3.69 -4.23 13.53
N GLY A 93 -4.56 -5.08 12.98
CA GLY A 93 -5.99 -5.00 13.26
C GLY A 93 -6.26 -5.26 14.74
N ALA A 94 -7.28 -4.60 15.30
CA ALA A 94 -7.77 -4.95 16.63
C ALA A 94 -8.38 -6.36 16.58
N ALA A 95 -8.10 -7.17 17.61
CA ALA A 95 -8.64 -8.51 17.76
C ALA A 95 -10.14 -8.49 18.07
#